data_AF-A0AAP8N6B4-F1
#
_entry.id   AF-A0AAP8N6B4-F1
#
_cell.length_a   1.000
_cell.length_b   1.000
_cell.length_c   1.000
_cell.angle_alpha   90.00
_cell.angle_beta   90.00
_cell.angle_gamma   90.00
#
_symmetry.space_group_name_H-M   'P 1'
#
loop_
_entity.id
_entity.type
_entity.pdbx_description
1 polymer ?
#
loop_
_entity_poly.entity_id
_entity_poly.type
_entity_poly.pdbx_seq_one_letter_code
_entity_poly.pdbx_strand_id
1 'polypeptide(L)'
;AKALTPANCWQAELWRALLLDVGAQGMAQSRAGVHQRFIERINSLDSAPSGLPSRVIVFGISSLPAQALEALAGLARFSQVLLCVH
;
A
#
# COMPACT_ATOMS: atom_id res chain seq x y z
N ALA A 1 -21.44 1.48 -10.11
CA ALA A 1 -20.97 2.23 -8.92
C ALA A 1 -22.14 3.00 -8.32
N LYS A 2 -22.28 3.06 -6.98
CA LYS A 2 -23.34 3.82 -6.31
C LYS A 2 -23.02 5.32 -6.43
N ALA A 3 -23.99 6.13 -6.83
CA ALA A 3 -23.80 7.59 -6.94
C ALA A 3 -23.52 8.20 -5.54
N LEU A 4 -22.62 9.19 -5.50
CA LEU A 4 -22.32 9.93 -4.27
C LEU A 4 -23.53 10.77 -3.86
N THR A 5 -23.74 10.91 -2.56
CA THR A 5 -24.72 11.87 -2.02
C THR A 5 -24.24 13.29 -2.30
N PRO A 6 -25.13 14.29 -2.45
CA PRO A 6 -24.73 15.68 -2.70
C PRO A 6 -23.72 16.21 -1.67
N ALA A 7 -23.86 15.79 -0.41
CA ALA A 7 -22.96 16.14 0.68
C ALA A 7 -21.53 15.58 0.53
N ASN A 8 -21.30 14.58 -0.32
CA ASN A 8 -20.00 13.95 -0.54
C ASN A 8 -19.37 14.32 -1.90
N CYS A 9 -20.11 14.99 -2.79
CA CYS A 9 -19.61 15.35 -4.12
C CYS A 9 -18.36 16.24 -4.09
N TRP A 10 -18.19 17.07 -3.04
CA TRP A 10 -17.04 17.95 -2.90
C TRP A 10 -15.72 17.18 -2.67
N GLN A 11 -15.77 15.96 -2.15
CA GLN A 11 -14.57 15.21 -1.77
C GLN A 11 -13.64 14.97 -2.96
N ALA A 12 -14.21 14.64 -4.13
CA ALA A 12 -13.42 14.41 -5.33
C ALA A 12 -12.75 15.70 -5.82
N GLU A 13 -13.47 16.83 -5.81
CA GLU A 13 -12.91 18.12 -6.23
C GLU A 13 -11.84 18.62 -5.26
N LEU A 14 -12.09 18.54 -3.94
CA LEU A 14 -11.08 18.92 -2.95
C LEU A 14 -9.85 18.03 -3.06
N TRP A 15 -10.02 16.73 -3.26
CA TRP A 15 -8.89 15.83 -3.44
C TRP A 15 -8.04 16.26 -4.63
N ARG A 16 -8.64 16.56 -5.80
CA ARG A 16 -7.86 17.06 -6.95
C ARG A 16 -7.15 18.37 -6.66
N ALA A 17 -7.79 19.30 -5.94
CA ALA A 17 -7.14 20.55 -5.54
C ALA A 17 -5.94 20.29 -4.63
N LEU A 18 -6.07 19.39 -3.64
CA LEU A 18 -4.97 18.97 -2.77
C LEU A 18 -3.85 18.29 -3.56
N LEU A 19 -4.17 17.44 -4.55
CA LEU A 19 -3.19 16.78 -5.41
C LEU A 19 -2.36 17.80 -6.21
N LEU A 20 -2.99 18.87 -6.69
CA LEU A 20 -2.31 19.95 -7.41
C LEU A 20 -1.40 20.76 -6.48
N ASP A 21 -1.86 21.04 -5.26
CA ASP A 21 -1.11 21.82 -4.27
C ASP A 21 0.16 21.12 -3.77
N VAL A 22 0.05 19.85 -3.38
CA VAL A 22 1.20 19.05 -2.92
C VAL A 22 2.10 18.55 -4.04
N GLY A 23 1.61 18.56 -5.28
CA GLY A 23 2.33 18.13 -6.47
C GLY A 23 2.71 16.65 -6.52
N ALA A 24 3.37 16.25 -7.61
CA ALA A 24 3.72 14.85 -7.88
C ALA A 24 4.69 14.25 -6.84
N GLN A 25 5.63 15.05 -6.33
CA GLN A 25 6.60 14.59 -5.31
C GLN A 25 5.93 14.35 -3.95
N GLY A 26 5.06 15.27 -3.50
CA GLY A 26 4.27 15.07 -2.29
C GLY A 26 3.37 13.84 -2.40
N MET A 27 2.80 13.62 -3.59
CA MET A 27 2.00 12.42 -3.85
C MET A 27 2.78 11.13 -3.85
N ALA A 28 3.99 11.12 -4.41
CA ALA A 28 4.86 9.95 -4.34
C ALA A 28 5.17 9.58 -2.87
N GLN A 29 5.22 10.54 -1.97
CA GLN A 29 5.49 10.27 -0.55
C GLN A 29 4.24 9.85 0.24
N SER A 30 3.03 10.03 -0.32
CA SER A 30 1.80 9.56 0.31
C SER A 30 1.79 8.05 0.51
N ARG A 31 1.00 7.54 1.47
CA ARG A 31 0.85 6.09 1.69
C ARG A 31 0.41 5.34 0.42
N ALA A 32 -0.52 5.92 -0.35
CA ALA A 32 -0.97 5.34 -1.60
C ALA A 32 0.16 5.29 -2.65
N GLY A 33 0.90 6.39 -2.81
CA GLY A 33 2.02 6.46 -3.74
C GLY A 33 3.19 5.54 -3.37
N VAL A 34 3.54 5.46 -2.08
CA VAL A 34 4.59 4.56 -1.58
C VAL A 34 4.20 3.11 -1.82
N HIS A 35 2.95 2.73 -1.50
CA HIS A 35 2.48 1.36 -1.72
C HIS A 35 2.50 0.98 -3.20
N GLN A 36 2.01 1.84 -4.08
CA GLN A 36 2.02 1.57 -5.51
C GLN A 36 3.44 1.31 -6.03
N ARG A 37 4.40 2.19 -5.69
CA ARG A 37 5.81 1.99 -6.07
C ARG A 37 6.41 0.75 -5.43
N PHE A 38 6.04 0.44 -4.19
CA PHE A 38 6.48 -0.78 -3.53
C PHE A 38 6.02 -2.01 -4.32
N ILE A 39 4.74 -2.09 -4.69
CA ILE A 39 4.19 -3.22 -5.45
C ILE A 39 4.82 -3.33 -6.84
N GLU A 40 4.94 -2.21 -7.57
CA GLU A 40 5.60 -2.17 -8.87
C GLU A 40 7.05 -2.67 -8.76
N ARG A 41 7.80 -2.15 -7.78
CA ARG A 41 9.22 -2.49 -7.60
C ARG A 41 9.42 -3.91 -7.12
N ILE A 42 8.68 -4.34 -6.12
CA ILE A 42 8.84 -5.66 -5.51
C ILE A 42 8.48 -6.74 -6.53
N ASN A 43 7.51 -6.52 -7.42
CA ASN A 43 7.12 -7.47 -8.46
C ASN A 43 8.11 -7.50 -9.64
N SER A 44 8.82 -6.41 -9.90
CA SER A 44 9.82 -6.34 -10.98
C SER A 44 11.19 -6.93 -10.60
N LEU A 45 11.40 -7.28 -9.33
CA LEU A 45 12.68 -7.83 -8.87
C LEU A 45 12.77 -9.33 -9.18
N ASP A 46 13.97 -9.76 -9.58
CA ASP A 46 14.30 -11.18 -9.78
C ASP A 46 14.98 -11.80 -8.55
N SER A 47 15.61 -10.97 -7.72
CA SER A 47 16.32 -11.38 -6.51
C SER A 47 15.97 -10.51 -5.31
N ALA A 48 16.18 -11.07 -4.12
CA ALA A 48 15.89 -10.38 -2.87
C ALA A 48 16.75 -9.11 -2.73
N PRO A 49 16.13 -7.95 -2.45
CA PRO A 49 16.88 -6.73 -2.20
C PRO A 49 17.71 -6.84 -0.91
N SER A 50 18.83 -6.13 -0.87
CA SER A 50 19.70 -6.12 0.31
C SER A 50 18.98 -5.55 1.53
N GLY A 51 19.21 -6.17 2.69
CA GLY A 51 18.59 -5.75 3.95
C GLY A 51 17.15 -6.25 4.17
N LEU A 52 16.59 -7.02 3.23
CA LEU A 52 15.28 -7.64 3.46
C LEU A 52 15.39 -8.74 4.54
N PRO A 53 14.51 -8.76 5.56
CA PRO A 53 14.54 -9.81 6.56
C PRO A 53 14.22 -11.17 5.94
N SER A 54 14.89 -12.23 6.41
CA SER A 54 14.62 -13.60 5.94
C SER A 54 13.22 -14.10 6.33
N ARG A 55 12.63 -13.53 7.40
CA ARG A 55 11.31 -13.91 7.90
C ARG A 55 10.55 -12.70 8.46
N VAL A 56 9.26 -12.64 8.13
CA VAL A 56 8.28 -11.71 8.69
C VAL A 56 7.15 -12.52 9.32
N ILE A 57 6.84 -12.27 10.59
CA ILE A 57 5.74 -12.93 11.31
C ILE A 57 4.74 -11.86 11.73
N VAL A 58 3.47 -12.04 11.35
CA VAL A 58 2.36 -11.21 11.80
C VAL A 58 1.51 -12.04 12.75
N PHE A 59 1.44 -11.63 14.01
CA PHE A 59 0.73 -12.34 15.07
C PHE A 59 -0.11 -11.36 15.90
N GLY A 60 -1.26 -11.81 16.41
CA GLY A 60 -2.09 -11.04 17.34
C GLY A 60 -2.85 -9.86 16.72
N ILE A 61 -3.01 -9.86 15.39
CA ILE A 61 -3.76 -8.83 14.67
C ILE A 61 -5.14 -9.40 14.29
N SER A 62 -6.23 -8.71 14.67
CA SER A 62 -7.61 -9.15 14.40
C SER A 62 -8.12 -8.76 13.00
N SER A 63 -7.47 -7.82 12.31
CA SER A 63 -7.80 -7.46 10.93
C SER A 63 -6.60 -6.80 10.24
N LEU A 64 -6.40 -7.13 8.96
CA LEU A 64 -5.37 -6.53 8.13
C LEU A 64 -6.03 -5.78 6.96
N PRO A 65 -5.64 -4.52 6.70
CA PRO A 65 -6.05 -3.84 5.47
C PRO A 65 -5.58 -4.63 4.25
N ALA A 66 -6.39 -4.66 3.19
CA ALA A 66 -6.03 -5.33 1.93
C ALA A 66 -4.66 -4.85 1.39
N GLN A 67 -4.36 -3.56 1.54
CA GLN A 67 -3.08 -2.96 1.17
C GLN A 67 -1.89 -3.59 1.93
N ALA A 68 -2.05 -3.87 3.22
CA ALA A 68 -1.01 -4.53 4.01
C ALA A 68 -0.83 -5.99 3.59
N LEU A 69 -1.93 -6.70 3.32
CA LEU A 69 -1.89 -8.08 2.84
C LEU A 69 -1.20 -8.18 1.47
N GLU A 70 -1.50 -7.25 0.56
CA GLU A 70 -0.85 -7.16 -0.75
C GLU A 70 0.66 -6.89 -0.61
N ALA A 71 1.04 -5.98 0.30
CA ALA A 71 2.45 -5.71 0.56
C ALA A 71 3.19 -6.95 1.10
N LEU A 72 2.56 -7.67 2.04
CA LEU A 72 3.08 -8.91 2.60
C LEU A 72 3.20 -10.01 1.54
N ALA A 73 2.24 -10.11 0.61
CA ALA A 73 2.34 -11.03 -0.52
C ALA A 73 3.52 -10.69 -1.45
N GLY A 74 3.78 -9.40 -1.70
CA GLY A 74 4.97 -8.95 -2.43
C GLY A 74 6.26 -9.35 -1.72
N LEU A 75 6.33 -9.17 -0.40
CA LEU A 75 7.47 -9.59 0.42
C LEU A 75 7.68 -11.11 0.41
N ALA A 76 6.60 -11.89 0.35
CA ALA A 76 6.64 -13.36 0.37
C ALA A 76 7.42 -13.97 -0.80
N ARG A 77 7.68 -13.19 -1.86
CA ARG A 77 8.57 -13.60 -2.97
C ARG A 77 10.02 -13.84 -2.53
N PHE A 78 10.46 -13.16 -1.48
CA PHE A 78 11.87 -13.12 -1.05
C PHE A 78 12.07 -13.39 0.44
N SER A 79 11.02 -13.23 1.26
CA SER A 79 11.01 -13.48 2.69
C SER A 79 9.99 -14.55 3.03
N GLN A 80 10.24 -15.36 4.06
CA GLN A 80 9.19 -16.21 4.60
C GLN A 80 8.19 -15.36 5.37
N VAL A 81 6.93 -15.32 4.92
CA VAL A 81 5.86 -14.59 5.59
C VAL A 81 4.92 -15.57 6.30
N LEU A 82 4.78 -15.42 7.61
CA LEU A 82 3.85 -16.20 8.44
C LEU A 82 2.75 -15.30 8.96
N LEU A 83 1.51 -15.62 8.63
CA LEU A 83 0.32 -14.94 9.14
C LEU A 83 -0.34 -15.86 10.17
N CYS A 84 -0.31 -15.45 11.44
CA CYS A 84 -0.94 -16.16 12.54
C CYS A 84 -2.27 -15.47 12.90
N VAL A 85 -3.30 -15.82 12.12
CA VAL A 85 -4.68 -15.38 12.37
C VAL A 85 -5.37 -16.35 13.34
N HIS A 86 -6.19 -15.80 14.22
CA HIS A 86 -7.07 -16.57 15.11
C HIS A 86 -8.48 -16.56 14.52
#